data_AF-A0A2V8V4R1-F1
#
_entry.id   AF-A0A2V8V4R1-F1
#
_cell.length_a   1.000
_cell.length_b   1.000
_cell.length_c   1.000
_cell.angle_alpha   90.00
_cell.angle_beta   90.00
_cell.angle_gamma   90.00
#
_symmetry.space_group_name_H-M   'P 1'
#
loop_
_entity.id
_entity.type
_entity.pdbx_description
1 polymer ?
#
loop_
_entity_poly.entity_id
_entity_poly.type
_entity_poly.pdbx_seq_one_letter_code
_entity_poly.pdbx_strand_id
1 'polypeptide(L)'
;MWGTLAAAAVCVVIAGLYIRTGFGYLFDFAFAIVVAAVLIPLVALAIALLLTIARKLPRMATGMMIGSCSIVMLIWFPPQLGIAMAIVVGLAEGILGATIATFIAGRFAQAALSKKIIAVLLMVLAVGTNVYIVWLLAHEGSMENSVTWKPPADTMPARLTAPNPAENGPYRSNLLFYGAGADIRRPEYGSSVAIKTHTVDASDFFKDFKGWKRWARKKYWGFDVDRLPLNARVWYPEGPGPFPLALIVHGNHDMAEFSDPGYAYLGELLASRGFILASIDENFLNSGLFHDPPKQQAVRGWLLLEHSKAVA
;
A
#
# COMPACT_ATOMS: atom_id res chain seq x y z
N MET A 1 9.23 30.72 -10.13
CA MET A 1 10.49 29.94 -10.20
C MET A 1 11.18 29.86 -8.83
N TRP A 2 11.57 30.99 -8.21
CA TRP A 2 12.23 30.95 -6.88
C TRP A 2 11.35 30.37 -5.77
N GLY A 3 10.07 30.73 -5.71
CA GLY A 3 9.12 30.15 -4.75
C GLY A 3 8.89 28.64 -4.95
N THR A 4 8.90 28.14 -6.19
CA THR A 4 8.74 26.71 -6.48
C THR A 4 9.99 25.91 -6.12
N LEU A 5 11.19 26.49 -6.28
CA LEU A 5 12.45 25.88 -5.83
C LEU A 5 12.54 25.85 -4.30
N ALA A 6 12.10 26.91 -3.62
CA ALA A 6 12.00 26.94 -2.17
C ALA A 6 11.02 25.88 -1.64
N ALA A 7 9.85 25.74 -2.26
CA ALA A 7 8.89 24.69 -1.91
C ALA A 7 9.47 23.28 -2.14
N ALA A 8 10.18 23.04 -3.25
CA ALA A 8 10.86 21.77 -3.50
C ALA A 8 11.91 21.47 -2.42
N ALA A 9 12.70 22.48 -1.99
CA ALA A 9 13.66 22.32 -0.90
C ALA A 9 12.98 21.95 0.43
N VAL A 10 11.84 22.57 0.76
CA VAL A 10 11.04 22.20 1.93
C VAL A 10 10.52 20.76 1.81
N CYS A 11 10.03 20.36 0.64
CA CYS A 11 9.59 18.98 0.40
C CYS A 11 10.74 17.97 0.54
N VAL A 12 11.96 18.31 0.15
CA VAL A 12 13.15 17.45 0.37
C VAL A 12 13.44 17.30 1.86
N VAL A 13 13.29 18.37 2.65
CA VAL A 13 13.43 18.30 4.11
C VAL A 13 12.38 17.39 4.72
N ILE A 14 11.11 17.56 4.33
CA ILE A 14 10.00 16.70 4.78
C ILE A 14 10.27 15.25 4.37
N ALA A 15 10.68 15.00 3.12
CA ALA A 15 11.01 13.66 2.63
C ALA A 15 12.12 13.02 3.47
N GLY A 16 13.20 13.75 3.79
CA GLY A 16 14.28 13.25 4.65
C GLY A 16 13.82 12.89 6.08
N LEU A 17 12.78 13.55 6.59
CA LEU A 17 12.21 13.25 7.92
C LEU A 17 11.26 12.05 7.92
N TYR A 18 10.55 11.81 6.82
CA TYR A 18 9.42 10.87 6.77
C TYR A 18 9.63 9.63 5.90
N ILE A 19 10.63 9.60 5.00
CA ILE A 19 10.89 8.42 4.15
C ILE A 19 11.26 7.18 4.98
N ARG A 20 11.95 7.37 6.12
CA ARG A 20 12.30 6.31 7.08
C ARG A 20 12.83 5.03 6.42
N THR A 21 13.89 5.14 5.62
CA THR A 21 14.46 3.97 4.92
C THR A 21 15.01 2.89 5.86
N GLY A 22 15.21 3.24 7.14
CA GLY A 22 15.83 2.43 8.16
C GLY A 22 17.38 2.49 8.19
N PHE A 23 18.01 3.18 7.24
CA PHE A 23 19.45 3.46 7.26
C PHE A 23 19.84 4.73 8.04
N GLY A 24 18.84 5.39 8.65
CA GLY A 24 19.00 6.56 9.50
C GLY A 24 18.86 7.88 8.74
N TYR A 25 18.60 8.97 9.47
CA TYR A 25 18.27 10.27 8.89
C TYR A 25 19.32 10.79 7.91
N LEU A 26 20.61 10.61 8.19
CA LEU A 26 21.66 11.10 7.29
C LEU A 26 21.54 10.50 5.88
N PHE A 27 21.27 9.19 5.80
CA PHE A 27 21.04 8.52 4.53
C PHE A 27 19.75 9.01 3.87
N ASP A 28 18.66 9.15 4.63
CA ASP A 28 17.36 9.56 4.12
C ASP A 28 17.40 10.98 3.51
N PHE A 29 18.06 11.92 4.19
CA PHE A 29 18.29 13.28 3.67
C PHE A 29 19.17 13.26 2.41
N ALA A 30 20.29 12.55 2.43
CA ALA A 30 21.17 12.44 1.26
C ALA A 30 20.43 11.84 0.06
N PHE A 31 19.66 10.78 0.29
CA PHE A 31 18.84 10.12 -0.73
C PHE A 31 17.79 11.07 -1.30
N ALA A 32 17.02 11.76 -0.45
CA ALA A 32 16.01 12.73 -0.88
C ALA A 32 16.61 13.88 -1.72
N ILE A 33 17.77 14.41 -1.31
CA ILE A 33 18.50 15.45 -2.05
C ILE A 33 18.92 14.95 -3.42
N VAL A 34 19.54 13.76 -3.51
CA VAL A 34 20.00 13.19 -4.79
C VAL A 34 18.83 12.92 -5.72
N VAL A 35 17.74 12.34 -5.21
CA VAL A 35 16.52 12.09 -6.00
C VAL A 35 15.96 13.40 -6.56
N ALA A 36 15.84 14.45 -5.74
CA ALA A 36 15.37 15.75 -6.20
C ALA A 36 16.31 16.39 -7.23
N ALA A 37 17.63 16.32 -6.99
CA ALA A 37 18.65 16.87 -7.87
C ALA A 37 18.67 16.20 -9.26
N VAL A 38 18.28 14.93 -9.36
CA VAL A 38 18.17 14.20 -10.64
C VAL A 38 16.80 14.38 -11.27
N LEU A 39 15.73 14.25 -10.48
CA LEU A 39 14.36 14.26 -10.98
C LEU A 39 13.95 15.63 -11.52
N ILE A 40 14.30 16.72 -10.83
CA ILE A 40 13.91 18.08 -11.24
C ILE A 40 14.47 18.42 -12.64
N PRO A 41 15.78 18.25 -12.93
CA PRO A 41 16.31 18.46 -14.28
C PRO A 41 15.70 17.53 -15.33
N LEU A 42 15.47 16.25 -15.01
CA LEU A 42 14.87 15.31 -15.96
C LEU A 42 13.45 15.73 -16.34
N VAL A 43 12.63 16.14 -15.37
CA VAL A 43 11.28 16.66 -15.62
C VAL A 43 11.35 17.97 -16.41
N ALA A 44 12.28 18.87 -16.08
CA ALA A 44 12.47 20.11 -16.82
C ALA A 44 12.85 19.85 -18.29
N LEU A 45 13.74 18.89 -18.56
CA LEU A 45 14.12 18.46 -19.91
C LEU A 45 12.94 17.85 -20.67
N ALA A 46 12.18 16.98 -20.01
CA ALA A 46 10.97 16.38 -20.60
C ALA A 46 9.94 17.45 -20.98
N ILE A 47 9.67 18.42 -20.10
CA ILE A 47 8.78 19.55 -20.39
C ILE A 47 9.34 20.41 -21.53
N ALA A 48 10.65 20.70 -21.54
CA ALA A 48 11.29 21.46 -22.61
C ALA A 48 11.17 20.76 -23.98
N LEU A 49 11.28 19.43 -24.00
CA LEU A 49 11.06 18.60 -25.19
C LEU A 49 9.60 18.62 -25.63
N LEU A 50 8.65 18.46 -24.70
CA LEU A 50 7.21 18.52 -24.99
C LEU A 50 6.80 19.89 -25.54
N LEU A 51 7.25 20.97 -24.90
CA LEU A 51 7.02 22.34 -25.39
C LEU A 51 7.70 22.56 -26.75
N THR A 52 8.79 21.87 -27.02
CA THR A 52 9.50 21.88 -28.31
C THR A 52 8.72 21.18 -29.43
N ILE A 53 8.11 20.05 -29.12
CA ILE A 53 7.24 19.32 -30.06
C ILE A 53 5.93 20.09 -30.26
N ALA A 54 5.37 20.63 -29.18
CA ALA A 54 4.12 21.39 -29.16
C ALA A 54 4.25 22.83 -29.66
N ARG A 55 5.40 23.27 -30.18
CA ARG A 55 5.62 24.65 -30.71
C ARG A 55 4.57 25.06 -31.75
N LYS A 56 3.98 24.09 -32.46
CA LYS A 56 2.95 24.31 -33.49
C LYS A 56 1.51 24.25 -32.96
N LEU A 57 1.30 23.88 -31.70
CA LEU A 57 -0.02 23.77 -31.10
C LEU A 57 -0.43 25.09 -30.43
N PRO A 58 -1.72 25.47 -30.48
CA PRO A 58 -2.23 26.65 -29.78
C PRO A 58 -2.08 26.46 -28.27
N ARG A 59 -1.08 27.12 -27.68
CA ARG A 59 -0.60 26.92 -26.29
C ARG A 59 -1.71 26.95 -25.23
N MET A 60 -2.64 27.91 -25.34
CA MET A 60 -3.74 28.05 -24.39
C MET A 60 -4.74 26.88 -24.47
N ALA A 61 -5.14 26.48 -25.67
CA ALA A 61 -6.06 25.37 -25.86
C ALA A 61 -5.45 24.03 -25.42
N THR A 62 -4.18 23.79 -25.75
CA THR A 62 -3.44 22.61 -25.30
C THR A 62 -3.28 22.59 -23.78
N GLY A 63 -2.96 23.72 -23.16
CA GLY A 63 -2.84 23.84 -21.71
C GLY A 63 -4.16 23.59 -20.98
N MET A 64 -5.26 24.17 -21.46
CA MET A 64 -6.60 23.92 -20.93
C MET A 64 -6.99 22.44 -21.04
N MET A 65 -6.74 21.82 -22.19
CA MET A 65 -7.10 20.41 -22.42
C MET A 65 -6.31 19.45 -21.51
N ILE A 66 -4.98 19.63 -21.42
CA ILE A 66 -4.13 18.81 -20.55
C ILE A 66 -4.48 19.05 -19.07
N GLY A 67 -4.71 20.30 -18.67
CA GLY A 67 -5.11 20.66 -17.30
C GLY A 67 -6.43 20.00 -16.90
N SER A 68 -7.46 20.10 -17.77
CA SER A 68 -8.75 19.45 -17.55
C SER A 68 -8.63 17.93 -17.46
N CYS A 69 -7.87 17.28 -18.36
CA CYS A 69 -7.64 15.84 -18.29
C CYS A 69 -6.92 15.44 -16.98
N SER A 70 -5.96 16.24 -16.52
CA SER A 70 -5.22 15.97 -15.28
C SER A 70 -6.13 16.06 -14.05
N ILE A 71 -7.04 17.04 -14.00
CA ILE A 71 -8.03 17.16 -12.91
C ILE A 71 -8.98 15.95 -12.92
N VAL A 72 -9.46 15.52 -14.09
CA VAL A 72 -10.29 14.31 -14.19
C VAL A 72 -9.48 13.09 -13.73
N MET A 73 -8.23 12.92 -14.13
CA MET A 73 -7.40 11.79 -13.65
C MET A 73 -7.25 11.77 -12.12
N LEU A 74 -7.08 12.94 -11.49
CA LEU A 74 -6.89 13.05 -10.04
C LEU A 74 -8.14 12.67 -9.23
N ILE A 75 -9.34 12.87 -9.79
CA ILE A 75 -10.60 12.55 -9.11
C ILE A 75 -10.84 11.03 -9.06
N TRP A 76 -10.27 10.27 -10.00
CA TRP A 76 -10.58 8.85 -10.21
C TRP A 76 -9.37 7.97 -9.83
N PHE A 77 -9.31 7.53 -8.58
CA PHE A 77 -8.33 6.56 -8.07
C PHE A 77 -8.92 5.13 -8.12
N PRO A 78 -8.22 4.09 -8.64
CA PRO A 78 -6.80 4.00 -9.01
C PRO A 78 -6.43 4.52 -10.43
N PRO A 79 -5.14 4.75 -10.74
CA PRO A 79 -4.67 5.47 -11.94
C PRO A 79 -5.13 4.91 -13.29
N GLN A 80 -5.36 3.60 -13.38
CA GLN A 80 -5.85 2.95 -14.59
C GLN A 80 -7.26 3.42 -14.95
N LEU A 81 -8.11 3.61 -13.93
CA LEU A 81 -9.46 4.15 -14.09
C LEU A 81 -9.40 5.65 -14.42
N GLY A 82 -8.52 6.40 -13.77
CA GLY A 82 -8.34 7.83 -14.03
C GLY A 82 -7.95 8.17 -15.46
N ILE A 83 -7.03 7.41 -16.08
CA ILE A 83 -6.65 7.62 -17.49
C ILE A 83 -7.83 7.35 -18.43
N ALA A 84 -8.53 6.23 -18.24
CA ALA A 84 -9.68 5.88 -19.06
C ALA A 84 -10.80 6.93 -18.95
N MET A 85 -11.10 7.38 -17.73
CA MET A 85 -12.13 8.40 -17.49
C MET A 85 -11.73 9.76 -18.07
N ALA A 86 -10.47 10.16 -18.00
CA ALA A 86 -10.00 11.40 -18.61
C ALA A 86 -10.11 11.41 -20.14
N ILE A 87 -9.91 10.26 -20.79
CA ILE A 87 -10.14 10.10 -22.22
C ILE A 87 -11.63 10.18 -22.54
N VAL A 88 -12.48 9.43 -21.82
CA VAL A 88 -13.93 9.38 -22.07
C VAL A 88 -14.57 10.75 -21.86
N VAL A 89 -14.32 11.39 -20.71
CA VAL A 89 -14.87 12.72 -20.38
C VAL A 89 -14.27 13.77 -21.31
N GLY A 90 -12.96 13.73 -21.57
CA GLY A 90 -12.30 14.68 -22.48
C GLY A 90 -12.86 14.62 -23.90
N LEU A 91 -13.13 13.43 -24.43
CA LEU A 91 -13.76 13.25 -25.74
C LEU A 91 -15.23 13.72 -25.73
N ALA A 92 -16.01 13.34 -24.71
CA ALA A 92 -17.41 13.74 -24.60
C ALA A 92 -17.55 15.27 -24.56
N GLU A 93 -16.81 15.94 -23.69
CA GLU A 93 -16.84 17.40 -23.55
C GLU A 93 -16.20 18.12 -24.75
N GLY A 94 -15.14 17.56 -25.32
CA GLY A 94 -14.51 18.09 -26.53
C GLY A 94 -15.46 18.06 -27.73
N ILE A 95 -16.19 16.95 -27.92
CA ILE A 95 -17.20 16.82 -28.97
C ILE A 95 -18.40 17.74 -28.70
N LEU A 96 -18.85 17.84 -27.44
CA LEU A 96 -19.94 18.73 -27.05
C LEU A 96 -19.59 20.20 -27.33
N GLY A 97 -18.41 20.65 -26.89
CA GLY A 97 -17.91 22.01 -27.13
C GLY A 97 -17.75 22.30 -28.62
N ALA A 98 -17.20 21.35 -29.40
CA ALA A 98 -17.02 21.51 -30.84
C ALA A 98 -18.36 21.60 -31.60
N THR A 99 -19.36 20.81 -31.19
CA THR A 99 -20.69 20.85 -31.82
C THR A 99 -21.44 22.13 -31.46
N ILE A 100 -21.42 22.57 -30.19
CA ILE A 100 -21.96 23.88 -29.76
C ILE A 100 -21.32 25.02 -30.56
N ALA A 101 -19.99 25.04 -30.66
CA ALA A 101 -19.27 26.07 -31.42
C ALA A 101 -19.65 26.06 -32.92
N THR A 102 -19.86 24.88 -33.48
CA THR A 102 -20.31 24.72 -34.88
C THR A 102 -21.72 25.30 -35.09
N PHE A 103 -22.62 25.15 -34.13
CA PHE A 103 -23.97 25.71 -34.20
C PHE A 103 -24.03 27.23 -34.00
N ILE A 104 -23.21 27.77 -33.07
CA ILE A 104 -23.26 29.19 -32.69
C ILE A 104 -22.40 30.06 -33.62
N ALA A 105 -21.15 29.66 -33.85
CA ALA A 105 -20.17 30.45 -34.57
C ALA A 105 -19.86 29.90 -35.97
N GLY A 106 -20.28 28.67 -36.26
CA GLY A 106 -20.10 28.04 -37.56
C GLY A 106 -21.14 28.49 -38.57
N ARG A 107 -20.81 28.37 -39.85
CA ARG A 107 -21.75 28.54 -40.97
C ARG A 107 -22.65 27.31 -41.15
N PHE A 108 -23.19 26.77 -40.05
CA PHE A 108 -23.92 25.51 -40.04
C PHE A 108 -25.10 25.52 -41.02
N ALA A 109 -25.84 26.64 -41.09
CA ALA A 109 -26.95 26.82 -42.03
C ALA A 109 -26.54 26.62 -43.50
N GLN A 110 -25.30 27.00 -43.86
CA GLN A 110 -24.74 26.93 -45.21
C GLN A 110 -23.96 25.63 -45.46
N ALA A 111 -23.84 24.74 -44.47
CA ALA A 111 -23.13 23.48 -44.60
C ALA A 111 -23.93 22.44 -45.42
N ALA A 112 -23.21 21.54 -46.09
CA ALA A 112 -23.79 20.39 -46.77
C ALA A 112 -24.56 19.48 -45.80
N LEU A 113 -25.61 18.81 -46.30
CA LEU A 113 -26.51 17.97 -45.49
C LEU A 113 -25.75 16.89 -44.70
N SER A 114 -24.73 16.26 -45.29
CA SER A 114 -23.89 15.25 -44.61
C SER A 114 -23.18 15.80 -43.37
N LYS A 115 -22.64 17.03 -43.45
CA LYS A 115 -21.97 17.69 -42.32
C LYS A 115 -22.97 18.08 -41.23
N LYS A 116 -24.19 18.46 -41.62
CA LYS A 116 -25.29 18.74 -40.68
C LYS A 116 -25.67 17.49 -39.90
N ILE A 117 -25.84 16.36 -40.60
CA ILE A 117 -26.18 15.07 -39.99
C ILE A 117 -25.08 14.64 -39.01
N ILE A 118 -23.79 14.69 -39.41
CA ILE A 118 -22.68 14.30 -38.54
C ILE A 118 -22.62 15.17 -37.27
N ALA A 119 -22.75 16.49 -37.40
CA ALA A 119 -22.71 17.39 -36.25
C ALA A 119 -23.88 17.14 -35.27
N VAL A 120 -25.08 16.86 -35.78
CA VAL A 120 -26.24 16.51 -34.94
C VAL A 120 -26.04 15.15 -34.26
N LEU A 121 -25.55 14.13 -34.97
CA LEU A 121 -25.26 12.82 -34.39
C LEU A 121 -24.22 12.90 -33.27
N LEU A 122 -23.14 13.66 -33.50
CA LEU A 122 -22.09 13.88 -32.49
C LEU A 122 -22.62 14.65 -31.28
N MET A 123 -23.51 15.63 -31.48
CA MET A 123 -24.16 16.35 -30.40
C MET A 123 -25.05 15.41 -29.57
N VAL A 124 -25.91 14.62 -30.21
CA VAL A 124 -26.78 13.66 -29.52
C VAL A 124 -25.97 12.63 -28.75
N LEU A 125 -24.88 12.12 -29.33
CA LEU A 125 -23.97 11.20 -28.65
C LEU A 125 -23.35 11.86 -27.41
N ALA A 126 -22.79 13.06 -27.55
CA ALA A 126 -22.13 13.75 -26.43
C ALA A 126 -23.10 14.11 -25.30
N VAL A 127 -24.32 14.55 -25.64
CA VAL A 127 -25.39 14.80 -24.66
C VAL A 127 -25.84 13.49 -24.00
N GLY A 128 -26.03 12.43 -24.77
CA GLY A 128 -26.39 11.10 -24.23
C GLY A 128 -25.34 10.55 -23.28
N THR A 129 -24.05 10.69 -23.61
CA THR A 129 -22.94 10.31 -22.73
C THR A 129 -22.96 11.11 -21.43
N ASN A 130 -23.19 12.43 -21.49
CA ASN A 130 -23.29 13.28 -20.31
C ASN A 130 -24.48 12.88 -19.41
N VAL A 131 -25.66 12.67 -20.00
CA VAL A 131 -26.84 12.20 -19.27
C VAL A 131 -26.57 10.85 -18.60
N TYR A 132 -25.90 9.93 -19.30
CA TYR A 132 -25.52 8.64 -18.73
C TYR A 132 -24.52 8.77 -17.57
N ILE A 133 -23.48 9.59 -17.71
CA ILE A 133 -22.48 9.83 -16.65
C ILE A 133 -23.16 10.45 -15.41
N VAL A 134 -24.03 11.44 -15.60
CA VAL A 134 -24.79 12.06 -14.50
C VAL A 134 -25.70 11.03 -13.83
N TRP A 135 -26.41 10.21 -14.60
CA TRP A 135 -27.25 9.14 -14.07
C TRP A 135 -26.43 8.13 -13.25
N LEU A 136 -25.27 7.72 -13.77
CA LEU A 136 -24.35 6.77 -13.12
C LEU A 136 -23.79 7.33 -11.82
N LEU A 137 -23.43 8.62 -11.78
CA LEU A 137 -22.88 9.27 -10.58
C LEU A 137 -23.95 9.62 -9.55
N ALA A 138 -25.19 9.87 -9.98
CA ALA A 138 -26.32 10.16 -9.11
C ALA A 138 -26.97 8.89 -8.54
N HIS A 139 -26.72 7.73 -9.14
CA HIS A 139 -27.17 6.44 -8.61
C HIS A 139 -26.14 5.86 -7.64
N GLU A 140 -26.57 5.54 -6.42
CA GLU A 140 -25.75 4.88 -5.39
C GLU A 140 -25.45 3.41 -5.71
N GLY A 141 -25.79 2.95 -6.92
CA GLY A 141 -25.84 1.55 -7.29
C GLY A 141 -27.06 0.84 -6.69
N SER A 142 -27.16 -0.47 -6.91
CA SER A 142 -28.18 -1.30 -6.29
C SER A 142 -27.52 -2.35 -5.42
N MET A 143 -27.96 -2.43 -4.17
CA MET A 143 -27.61 -3.49 -3.23
C MET A 143 -28.55 -4.71 -3.39
N GLU A 144 -29.41 -4.74 -4.40
CA GLU A 144 -30.35 -5.85 -4.65
C GLU A 144 -29.62 -7.19 -4.89
N ASN A 145 -28.40 -7.14 -5.45
CA ASN A 145 -27.53 -8.30 -5.60
C ASN A 145 -26.53 -8.47 -4.42
N SER A 146 -26.57 -7.59 -3.42
CA SER A 146 -25.79 -7.79 -2.21
C SER A 146 -26.40 -8.94 -1.43
N VAL A 147 -25.59 -9.95 -1.13
CA VAL A 147 -26.01 -11.07 -0.29
C VAL A 147 -26.12 -10.55 1.14
N THR A 148 -27.23 -9.93 1.50
CA THR A 148 -27.56 -9.68 2.91
C THR A 148 -27.86 -11.03 3.54
N TRP A 149 -26.86 -11.59 4.22
CA TRP A 149 -27.07 -12.74 5.09
C TRP A 149 -27.98 -12.31 6.25
N LYS A 150 -29.27 -12.61 6.12
CA LYS A 150 -30.25 -12.54 7.20
C LYS A 150 -30.50 -13.97 7.67
N PRO A 151 -29.69 -14.49 8.60
CA PRO A 151 -29.95 -15.81 9.15
C PRO A 151 -31.37 -15.79 9.76
N PRO A 152 -32.21 -16.80 9.49
CA PRO A 152 -33.49 -16.95 10.15
C PRO A 152 -33.34 -16.80 11.67
N ALA A 153 -34.26 -16.12 12.36
CA ALA A 153 -34.14 -15.86 13.81
C ALA A 153 -34.05 -17.15 14.64
N ASP A 154 -34.61 -18.24 14.12
CA ASP A 154 -34.57 -19.62 14.58
C ASP A 154 -33.23 -20.34 14.32
N THR A 155 -32.35 -19.77 13.48
CA THR A 155 -30.99 -20.30 13.20
C THR A 155 -29.88 -19.53 13.92
N MET A 156 -30.21 -18.44 14.62
CA MET A 156 -29.22 -17.70 15.40
C MET A 156 -28.79 -18.55 16.59
N PRO A 157 -27.47 -18.76 16.82
CA PRO A 157 -27.01 -19.48 17.98
C PRO A 157 -27.48 -18.77 19.25
N ALA A 158 -27.80 -19.56 20.29
CA ALA A 158 -28.14 -19.00 21.59
C ALA A 158 -27.05 -18.01 22.04
N ARG A 159 -27.46 -16.88 22.64
CA ARG A 159 -26.49 -15.90 23.16
C ARG A 159 -25.56 -16.60 24.14
N LEU A 160 -24.26 -16.47 23.91
CA LEU A 160 -23.25 -17.06 24.78
C LEU A 160 -23.31 -16.36 26.13
N THR A 161 -23.81 -17.06 27.16
CA THR A 161 -23.76 -16.59 28.54
C THR A 161 -22.35 -16.84 29.08
N ALA A 162 -21.41 -15.99 28.69
CA ALA A 162 -20.02 -16.05 29.14
C ALA A 162 -19.57 -14.68 29.67
N PRO A 163 -18.60 -14.63 30.61
CA PRO A 163 -17.95 -13.38 31.02
C PRO A 163 -17.27 -12.67 29.85
N ASN A 164 -16.96 -11.39 30.03
CA ASN A 164 -16.33 -10.59 29.00
C ASN A 164 -14.95 -11.17 28.58
N PRO A 165 -14.74 -11.52 27.30
CA PRO A 165 -13.48 -12.07 26.81
C PRO A 165 -12.35 -11.03 26.74
N ALA A 166 -12.55 -9.79 27.21
CA ALA A 166 -11.49 -8.80 27.39
C ALA A 166 -10.98 -8.70 28.85
N GLU A 167 -11.63 -9.35 29.81
CA GLU A 167 -11.17 -9.33 31.21
C GLU A 167 -9.95 -10.23 31.43
N ASN A 168 -9.06 -9.87 32.36
CA ASN A 168 -7.89 -10.71 32.66
C ASN A 168 -8.31 -12.04 33.30
N GLY A 169 -7.54 -13.09 33.03
CA GLY A 169 -7.69 -14.39 33.68
C GLY A 169 -6.91 -14.49 35.00
N PRO A 170 -6.92 -15.68 35.62
CA PRO A 170 -6.34 -15.89 36.95
C PRO A 170 -4.81 -15.99 36.97
N TYR A 171 -4.15 -16.15 35.82
CA TYR A 171 -2.70 -16.32 35.74
C TYR A 171 -1.99 -14.98 35.65
N ARG A 172 -0.80 -14.89 36.25
CA ARG A 172 0.12 -13.78 35.99
C ARG A 172 0.79 -13.99 34.62
N SER A 173 0.84 -12.93 33.81
CA SER A 173 1.55 -12.96 32.53
C SER A 173 3.05 -12.66 32.74
N ASN A 174 3.90 -13.48 32.11
CA ASN A 174 5.34 -13.28 32.02
C ASN A 174 5.76 -13.09 30.57
N LEU A 175 6.91 -12.44 30.35
CA LEU A 175 7.47 -12.14 29.04
C LEU A 175 8.83 -12.81 28.88
N LEU A 176 9.05 -13.49 27.75
CA LEU A 176 10.36 -13.96 27.32
C LEU A 176 10.59 -13.67 25.83
N PHE A 177 11.85 -13.76 25.42
CA PHE A 177 12.26 -13.64 24.03
C PHE A 177 13.06 -14.88 23.64
N TYR A 178 12.75 -15.45 22.48
CA TYR A 178 13.58 -16.47 21.86
C TYR A 178 14.03 -16.00 20.48
N GLY A 179 15.20 -16.48 20.04
CA GLY A 179 15.77 -16.03 18.78
C GLY A 179 17.14 -16.60 18.48
N ALA A 180 17.66 -16.28 17.29
CA ALA A 180 18.99 -16.70 16.87
C ALA A 180 20.12 -16.01 17.67
N GLY A 181 19.81 -14.90 18.35
CA GLY A 181 20.72 -14.20 19.25
C GLY A 181 21.78 -13.34 18.55
N ALA A 182 21.58 -13.02 17.27
CA ALA A 182 22.52 -12.28 16.43
C ALA A 182 21.86 -11.07 15.74
N ASP A 183 20.69 -10.63 16.22
CA ASP A 183 20.00 -9.48 15.64
C ASP A 183 20.77 -8.18 15.91
N ILE A 184 21.09 -7.44 14.84
CA ILE A 184 21.87 -6.20 14.91
C ILE A 184 20.99 -4.95 15.11
N ARG A 185 19.66 -5.08 14.94
CA ARG A 185 18.68 -4.00 15.02
C ARG A 185 17.89 -4.06 16.32
N ARG A 186 17.74 -5.24 16.89
CA ARG A 186 16.84 -5.53 17.99
C ARG A 186 17.57 -6.15 19.18
N PRO A 187 17.87 -5.36 20.22
CA PRO A 187 18.59 -5.85 21.39
C PRO A 187 17.89 -7.04 22.07
N GLU A 188 16.55 -7.10 22.05
CA GLU A 188 15.78 -8.21 22.64
C GLU A 188 16.02 -9.56 21.95
N TYR A 189 16.48 -9.55 20.69
CA TYR A 189 16.88 -10.75 19.93
C TYR A 189 18.40 -10.86 19.75
N GLY A 190 19.15 -10.09 20.53
CA GLY A 190 20.59 -10.19 20.66
C GLY A 190 21.02 -11.37 21.54
N SER A 191 22.24 -11.31 22.06
CA SER A 191 22.86 -12.45 22.77
C SER A 191 22.15 -12.89 24.06
N SER A 192 21.24 -12.07 24.60
CA SER A 192 20.54 -12.28 25.88
C SER A 192 19.16 -12.94 25.75
N VAL A 193 18.80 -13.51 24.59
CA VAL A 193 17.57 -14.28 24.44
C VAL A 193 17.50 -15.42 25.46
N ALA A 194 16.31 -15.66 26.01
CA ALA A 194 16.09 -16.70 27.01
C ALA A 194 16.24 -18.10 26.41
N ILE A 195 15.84 -18.27 25.14
CA ILE A 195 15.95 -19.51 24.38
C ILE A 195 16.63 -19.19 23.05
N LYS A 196 17.72 -19.90 22.76
CA LYS A 196 18.41 -19.79 21.47
C LYS A 196 17.78 -20.73 20.45
N THR A 197 17.46 -20.19 19.27
CA THR A 197 16.94 -20.95 18.14
C THR A 197 17.96 -21.01 17.00
N HIS A 198 17.78 -21.95 16.08
CA HIS A 198 18.56 -22.00 14.85
C HIS A 198 17.96 -21.07 13.79
N THR A 199 18.70 -20.84 12.70
CA THR A 199 18.20 -20.14 11.52
C THR A 199 17.72 -21.13 10.46
N VAL A 200 16.79 -20.71 9.61
CA VAL A 200 16.23 -21.55 8.53
C VAL A 200 16.53 -20.98 7.15
N ASP A 201 16.64 -21.88 6.16
CA ASP A 201 16.94 -21.53 4.77
C ASP A 201 15.65 -21.47 3.95
N ALA A 202 15.29 -20.26 3.50
CA ALA A 202 14.13 -20.00 2.65
C ALA A 202 14.49 -19.78 1.17
N SER A 203 15.73 -20.07 0.75
CA SER A 203 16.25 -19.76 -0.59
C SER A 203 15.37 -20.31 -1.72
N ASP A 204 14.72 -21.45 -1.50
CA ASP A 204 13.83 -22.07 -2.48
C ASP A 204 12.59 -21.21 -2.81
N PHE A 205 12.12 -20.40 -1.87
CA PHE A 205 11.03 -19.45 -2.10
C PHE A 205 11.49 -18.21 -2.87
N PHE A 206 12.77 -17.87 -2.75
CA PHE A 206 13.36 -16.61 -3.22
C PHE A 206 14.31 -16.77 -4.41
N LYS A 207 14.12 -17.79 -5.24
CA LYS A 207 14.98 -18.05 -6.43
C LYS A 207 15.10 -16.83 -7.35
N ASP A 208 14.03 -16.07 -7.51
CA ASP A 208 13.96 -14.89 -8.38
C ASP A 208 14.29 -13.58 -7.65
N PHE A 209 14.45 -13.62 -6.33
CA PHE A 209 14.81 -12.45 -5.55
C PHE A 209 16.32 -12.20 -5.65
N LYS A 210 16.70 -11.39 -6.64
CA LYS A 210 18.10 -11.08 -6.97
C LYS A 210 18.34 -9.58 -7.12
N GLY A 211 19.62 -9.21 -7.21
CA GLY A 211 20.06 -7.85 -7.51
C GLY A 211 20.10 -6.94 -6.28
N TRP A 212 20.09 -5.64 -6.56
CA TRP A 212 20.36 -4.59 -5.56
C TRP A 212 19.30 -4.53 -4.44
N LYS A 213 18.05 -4.94 -4.70
CA LYS A 213 16.97 -4.99 -3.69
C LYS A 213 17.27 -6.01 -2.59
N ARG A 214 17.68 -7.23 -2.97
CA ARG A 214 18.11 -8.27 -2.03
C ARG A 214 19.36 -7.84 -1.28
N TRP A 215 20.33 -7.25 -1.99
CA TRP A 215 21.55 -6.71 -1.37
C TRP A 215 21.24 -5.66 -0.30
N ALA A 216 20.36 -4.70 -0.58
CA ALA A 216 19.96 -3.67 0.37
C ALA A 216 19.29 -4.28 1.61
N ARG A 217 18.38 -5.25 1.42
CA ARG A 217 17.72 -5.97 2.52
C ARG A 217 18.71 -6.77 3.38
N LYS A 218 19.64 -7.49 2.74
CA LYS A 218 20.73 -8.21 3.43
C LYS A 218 21.60 -7.27 4.24
N LYS A 219 21.96 -6.12 3.67
CA LYS A 219 22.76 -5.10 4.36
C LYS A 219 21.99 -4.50 5.54
N TYR A 220 20.68 -4.33 5.40
CA TYR A 220 19.83 -3.80 6.45
C TYR A 220 19.73 -4.73 7.66
N TRP A 221 19.44 -6.02 7.43
CA TRP A 221 19.18 -7.02 8.47
C TRP A 221 20.42 -7.74 8.99
N GLY A 222 21.50 -7.79 8.20
CA GLY A 222 22.72 -8.52 8.56
C GLY A 222 22.69 -10.01 8.22
N PHE A 223 21.55 -10.54 7.77
CA PHE A 223 21.36 -11.89 7.25
C PHE A 223 20.62 -11.86 5.91
N ASP A 224 20.58 -13.00 5.23
CA ASP A 224 19.92 -13.15 3.93
C ASP A 224 18.90 -14.30 4.00
N VAL A 225 18.18 -14.54 2.91
CA VAL A 225 17.06 -15.49 2.86
C VAL A 225 17.45 -16.95 3.16
N ASP A 226 18.75 -17.27 3.15
CA ASP A 226 19.31 -18.58 3.51
C ASP A 226 19.51 -18.76 5.02
N ARG A 227 19.35 -17.69 5.81
CA ARG A 227 19.56 -17.69 7.27
C ARG A 227 18.53 -16.82 7.97
N LEU A 228 17.25 -17.10 7.74
CA LEU A 228 16.17 -16.40 8.42
C LEU A 228 16.15 -16.78 9.91
N PRO A 229 16.16 -15.81 10.84
CA PRO A 229 16.12 -16.09 12.26
C PRO A 229 14.71 -16.48 12.71
N LEU A 230 14.62 -17.43 13.64
CA LEU A 230 13.36 -17.79 14.31
C LEU A 230 13.22 -16.96 15.58
N ASN A 231 12.86 -15.69 15.43
CA ASN A 231 12.73 -14.73 16.52
C ASN A 231 11.26 -14.57 16.95
N ALA A 232 11.00 -14.58 18.26
CA ALA A 232 9.68 -14.22 18.77
C ALA A 232 9.71 -13.64 20.18
N ARG A 233 8.72 -12.80 20.43
CA ARG A 233 8.34 -12.32 21.75
C ARG A 233 7.20 -13.19 22.26
N VAL A 234 7.33 -13.69 23.48
CA VAL A 234 6.39 -14.66 24.04
C VAL A 234 5.84 -14.18 25.37
N TRP A 235 4.51 -14.12 25.45
CA TRP A 235 3.79 -13.99 26.71
C TRP A 235 3.27 -15.34 27.15
N TYR A 236 3.49 -15.68 28.42
CA TYR A 236 3.09 -16.99 28.95
C TYR A 236 2.57 -16.87 30.40
N PRO A 237 1.60 -17.72 30.79
CA PRO A 237 1.11 -17.81 32.17
C PRO A 237 2.19 -18.32 33.13
N GLU A 238 2.21 -17.76 34.33
CA GLU A 238 2.92 -18.34 35.47
C GLU A 238 2.22 -19.61 35.95
N GLY A 239 2.91 -20.76 35.91
CA GLY A 239 2.39 -22.03 36.40
C GLY A 239 3.05 -23.24 35.73
N PRO A 240 2.78 -24.46 36.22
CA PRO A 240 3.40 -25.68 35.71
C PRO A 240 2.87 -26.13 34.33
N GLY A 241 1.77 -25.55 33.83
CA GLY A 241 1.13 -25.95 32.58
C GLY A 241 0.49 -27.35 32.65
N PRO A 242 0.26 -28.00 31.49
CA PRO A 242 0.53 -27.51 30.12
C PRO A 242 -0.42 -26.38 29.72
N PHE A 243 0.06 -25.48 28.85
CA PHE A 243 -0.73 -24.38 28.29
C PHE A 243 -0.70 -24.44 26.76
N PRO A 244 -1.82 -24.19 26.07
CA PRO A 244 -1.86 -24.12 24.61
C PRO A 244 -0.98 -22.99 24.06
N LEU A 245 -0.24 -23.29 22.98
CA LEU A 245 0.56 -22.33 22.23
C LEU A 245 -0.25 -21.71 21.08
N ALA A 246 -0.29 -20.39 21.02
CA ALA A 246 -0.83 -19.60 19.92
C ALA A 246 0.30 -18.81 19.26
N LEU A 247 0.50 -19.03 17.95
CA LEU A 247 1.43 -18.25 17.15
C LEU A 247 0.67 -17.13 16.44
N ILE A 248 1.18 -15.91 16.49
CA ILE A 248 0.61 -14.76 15.79
C ILE A 248 1.68 -14.04 14.99
N VAL A 249 1.28 -13.51 13.83
CA VAL A 249 2.11 -12.69 12.95
C VAL A 249 1.39 -11.40 12.64
N HIS A 250 2.16 -10.33 12.44
CA HIS A 250 1.61 -9.07 11.95
C HIS A 250 1.45 -9.07 10.43
N GLY A 251 0.51 -8.25 9.96
CA GLY A 251 0.34 -7.95 8.55
C GLY A 251 1.54 -7.23 7.94
N ASN A 252 1.47 -6.98 6.65
CA ASN A 252 2.52 -6.25 5.95
C ASN A 252 2.57 -4.78 6.40
N HIS A 253 3.74 -4.35 6.86
CA HIS A 253 4.06 -2.97 7.24
C HIS A 253 5.41 -2.58 6.64
N ASP A 254 5.98 -1.42 6.99
CA ASP A 254 7.39 -1.13 6.72
C ASP A 254 8.30 -2.07 7.55
N MET A 255 9.30 -2.68 6.90
CA MET A 255 10.29 -3.55 7.51
C MET A 255 11.14 -2.86 8.59
N ALA A 256 11.31 -1.54 8.51
CA ALA A 256 12.05 -0.75 9.49
C ALA A 256 11.23 -0.40 10.74
N GLU A 257 9.91 -0.60 10.72
CA GLU A 257 9.04 -0.39 11.86
C GLU A 257 8.61 -1.74 12.45
N PHE A 258 9.19 -2.11 13.60
CA PHE A 258 9.00 -3.43 14.21
C PHE A 258 7.55 -3.66 14.62
N SER A 259 6.97 -4.73 14.09
CA SER A 259 5.53 -4.96 14.17
C SER A 259 5.13 -5.88 15.32
N ASP A 260 5.95 -6.87 15.66
CA ASP A 260 5.69 -7.87 16.69
C ASP A 260 5.34 -7.36 18.11
N PRO A 261 5.69 -6.14 18.56
CA PRO A 261 5.20 -5.63 19.84
C PRO A 261 3.74 -5.18 19.78
N GLY A 262 3.15 -5.00 18.59
CA GLY A 262 1.83 -4.39 18.39
C GLY A 262 0.68 -5.19 19.01
N TYR A 263 0.85 -6.50 19.23
CA TYR A 263 -0.12 -7.36 19.92
C TYR A 263 0.20 -7.61 21.41
N ALA A 264 1.02 -6.77 22.04
CA ALA A 264 1.38 -6.96 23.46
C ALA A 264 0.17 -7.09 24.39
N TYR A 265 -0.83 -6.21 24.22
CA TYR A 265 -2.06 -6.27 25.00
C TYR A 265 -2.79 -7.61 24.85
N LEU A 266 -2.77 -8.20 23.66
CA LEU A 266 -3.40 -9.49 23.37
C LEU A 266 -2.57 -10.64 23.95
N GLY A 267 -1.23 -10.54 23.86
CA GLY A 267 -0.32 -11.50 24.48
C GLY A 267 -0.47 -11.56 25.99
N GLU A 268 -0.52 -10.41 26.66
CA GLU A 268 -0.75 -10.32 28.10
C GLU A 268 -2.12 -10.89 28.51
N LEU A 269 -3.17 -10.53 27.77
CA LEU A 269 -4.53 -11.03 28.00
C LEU A 269 -4.60 -12.55 27.85
N LEU A 270 -4.09 -13.10 26.75
CA LEU A 270 -4.13 -14.55 26.49
C LEU A 270 -3.26 -15.33 27.48
N ALA A 271 -2.09 -14.80 27.84
CA ALA A 271 -1.26 -15.35 28.92
C ALA A 271 -2.00 -15.38 30.26
N SER A 272 -2.69 -14.29 30.64
CA SER A 272 -3.47 -14.27 31.87
C SER A 272 -4.59 -15.32 31.89
N ARG A 273 -5.07 -15.73 30.71
CA ARG A 273 -6.09 -16.76 30.50
C ARG A 273 -5.54 -18.17 30.25
N GLY A 274 -4.24 -18.38 30.42
CA GLY A 274 -3.63 -19.70 30.33
C GLY A 274 -3.23 -20.11 28.90
N PHE A 275 -2.91 -19.16 28.02
CA PHE A 275 -2.33 -19.43 26.70
C PHE A 275 -0.90 -18.92 26.63
N ILE A 276 -0.01 -19.66 25.98
CA ILE A 276 1.30 -19.13 25.57
C ILE A 276 1.07 -18.44 24.23
N LEU A 277 1.31 -17.14 24.13
CA LEU A 277 1.25 -16.42 22.86
C LEU A 277 2.66 -16.03 22.42
N ALA A 278 3.06 -16.51 21.24
CA ALA A 278 4.30 -16.08 20.59
C ALA A 278 3.97 -15.16 19.39
N SER A 279 4.37 -13.90 19.49
CA SER A 279 4.34 -12.94 18.39
C SER A 279 5.64 -13.06 17.60
N ILE A 280 5.52 -13.58 16.39
CA ILE A 280 6.67 -13.95 15.54
C ILE A 280 7.18 -12.71 14.81
N ASP A 281 8.49 -12.51 14.84
CA ASP A 281 9.15 -11.47 14.06
C ASP A 281 9.36 -11.93 12.61
N GLU A 282 8.55 -11.37 11.71
CA GLU A 282 8.68 -11.55 10.27
C GLU A 282 8.94 -10.21 9.55
N ASN A 283 9.44 -9.20 10.26
CA ASN A 283 9.67 -7.87 9.68
C ASN A 283 10.65 -7.92 8.50
N PHE A 284 11.54 -8.90 8.44
CA PHE A 284 12.41 -9.11 7.28
C PHE A 284 11.67 -9.56 6.01
N LEU A 285 10.40 -9.94 6.10
CA LEU A 285 9.49 -10.22 4.99
C LEU A 285 8.53 -9.07 4.67
N ASN A 286 8.58 -7.95 5.39
CA ASN A 286 7.74 -6.78 5.15
C ASN A 286 8.21 -5.95 3.94
N SER A 287 7.33 -5.07 3.45
CA SER A 287 7.65 -3.99 2.51
C SER A 287 8.86 -3.19 2.97
N GLY A 288 9.71 -2.82 2.02
CA GLY A 288 10.75 -1.84 2.25
C GLY A 288 10.79 -0.83 1.11
N LEU A 289 11.80 0.04 1.15
CA LEU A 289 12.00 1.20 0.26
C LEU A 289 11.73 0.94 -1.25
N PHE A 290 11.84 -0.31 -1.74
CA PHE A 290 11.79 -0.62 -3.16
C PHE A 290 11.05 -1.90 -3.56
N HIS A 291 10.15 -2.43 -2.73
CA HIS A 291 9.21 -3.55 -2.95
C HIS A 291 9.38 -4.74 -1.99
N ASP A 292 8.31 -5.52 -1.93
CA ASP A 292 8.14 -6.73 -1.11
C ASP A 292 8.98 -7.88 -1.67
N PRO A 293 9.50 -8.77 -0.80
CA PRO A 293 10.05 -10.04 -1.27
C PRO A 293 8.97 -10.85 -2.00
N PRO A 294 9.28 -11.47 -3.15
CA PRO A 294 8.32 -12.30 -3.86
C PRO A 294 7.89 -13.48 -2.99
N LYS A 295 6.63 -13.91 -3.11
CA LYS A 295 6.07 -15.04 -2.33
C LYS A 295 6.13 -14.87 -0.79
N GLN A 296 6.26 -13.64 -0.28
CA GLN A 296 6.34 -13.37 1.16
C GLN A 296 5.27 -14.11 1.98
N GLN A 297 4.02 -14.14 1.52
CA GLN A 297 2.92 -14.79 2.25
C GLN A 297 3.12 -16.30 2.43
N ALA A 298 3.71 -16.98 1.43
CA ALA A 298 4.02 -18.40 1.53
C ALA A 298 5.14 -18.65 2.55
N VAL A 299 6.15 -17.78 2.57
CA VAL A 299 7.28 -17.89 3.51
C VAL A 299 6.85 -17.62 4.93
N ARG A 300 5.94 -16.65 5.15
CA ARG A 300 5.36 -16.38 6.48
C ARG A 300 4.63 -17.59 7.04
N GLY A 301 3.73 -18.18 6.24
CA GLY A 301 3.04 -19.40 6.63
C GLY A 301 4.00 -20.57 6.91
N TRP A 302 5.06 -20.70 6.12
CA TRP A 302 6.10 -21.71 6.36
C TRP A 302 6.94 -21.44 7.61
N LEU A 303 7.31 -20.18 7.89
CA LEU A 303 8.05 -19.81 9.10
C LEU A 303 7.27 -20.15 10.36
N LEU A 304 5.95 -19.94 10.39
CA LEU A 304 5.11 -20.37 11.51
C LEU A 304 5.27 -21.87 11.82
N LEU A 305 5.46 -22.72 10.80
CA LEU A 305 5.70 -24.15 10.98
C LEU A 305 7.13 -24.44 11.50
N GLU A 306 8.12 -23.66 11.08
CA GLU A 306 9.48 -23.80 11.62
C GLU A 306 9.56 -23.33 13.07
N HIS A 307 8.81 -22.28 13.43
CA HIS A 307 8.66 -21.83 14.81
C HIS A 307 8.04 -22.93 15.69
N SER A 308 6.96 -23.58 15.24
CA SER A 308 6.32 -24.64 16.03
C SER A 308 7.27 -25.82 16.28
N LYS A 309 8.11 -26.20 15.30
CA LYS A 309 9.13 -27.25 15.49
C LYS A 309 10.24 -26.84 16.46
N ALA A 310 10.56 -25.55 16.54
CA ALA A 310 11.66 -25.04 17.36
C ALA A 310 11.30 -24.89 18.84
N VAL A 311 9.99 -24.77 19.17
CA VAL A 311 9.51 -24.51 20.54
C VAL A 311 8.49 -25.51 21.07
N ALA A 312 8.10 -26.51 20.29
CA ALA A 312 7.35 -27.68 20.74
C ALA A 312 8.29 -28.71 21.39
#